data_AF-A0A2G6R1W0-F1
#
_entry.id   AF-A0A2G6R1W0-F1
#
_cell.length_a   1.000
_cell.length_b   1.000
_cell.length_c   1.000
_cell.angle_alpha   90.00
_cell.angle_beta   90.00
_cell.angle_gamma   90.00
#
_symmetry.space_group_name_H-M   'P 1'
#
loop_
_entity.id
_entity.type
_entity.pdbx_description
1 polymer ?
#
loop_
_entity_poly.entity_id
_entity_poly.type
_entity_poly.pdbx_seq_one_letter_code
_entity_poly.pdbx_strand_id
1 'polypeptide(L)'
;MINLLRAETTRLSARRITWIALIFAFSGLLVALWSVYQSALPISDEAIAEATKEFQNNIADFEEYCSSGETASADPACKEKPKLEDWLPKPATFKEVIYSTTTAVSTIGFLALMAVGASFVAAEFATGAVSNLLGFVPNRTKVFSAKLLATIIGSTFGGWILSGVTLTLGTALY
;
A
#
# COMPACT_ATOMS: atom_id res chain seq x y z
N MET A 1 15.42 14.62 37.26
CA MET A 1 14.04 14.51 36.73
C MET A 1 14.01 13.49 35.62
N ILE A 2 13.25 12.40 35.75
CA ILE A 2 13.13 11.40 34.68
C ILE A 2 12.30 11.99 33.55
N ASN A 3 12.81 11.93 32.33
CA ASN A 3 12.09 12.44 31.16
C ASN A 3 11.15 11.33 30.67
N LEU A 4 9.91 11.31 31.18
CA LEU A 4 8.95 10.22 30.96
C LEU A 4 8.75 9.91 29.48
N LEU A 5 8.68 10.94 28.63
CA LEU A 5 8.52 10.77 27.20
C LEU A 5 9.70 10.01 26.57
N ARG A 6 10.94 10.34 26.97
CA ARG A 6 12.14 9.66 26.48
C ARG A 6 12.21 8.21 26.95
N ALA A 7 11.77 7.94 28.18
CA ALA A 7 11.73 6.58 28.71
C ALA A 7 10.73 5.72 27.92
N GLU A 8 9.52 6.23 27.68
CA GLU A 8 8.49 5.51 26.94
C GLU A 8 8.86 5.31 25.45
N THR A 9 9.46 6.30 24.79
CA THR A 9 9.92 6.13 23.39
C THR A 9 11.05 5.11 23.28
N THR A 10 11.99 5.09 24.22
CA THR A 10 13.06 4.06 24.25
C THR A 10 12.49 2.67 24.51
N ARG A 11 11.47 2.57 25.37
CA ARG A 11 10.80 1.30 25.67
C ARG A 11 9.98 0.80 24.48
N LEU A 12 9.37 1.71 23.72
CA LEU A 12 8.67 1.41 22.48
C LEU A 12 9.66 0.92 21.40
N SER A 13 10.79 1.60 21.21
CA SER A 13 11.78 1.23 20.20
C SER A 13 12.56 -0.03 20.54
N ALA A 14 12.77 -0.35 21.82
CA ALA A 14 13.46 -1.58 22.24
C ALA A 14 12.59 -2.84 22.12
N ARG A 15 11.29 -2.72 21.86
CA ARG A 15 10.40 -3.88 21.78
C ARG A 15 10.54 -4.63 20.46
N ARG A 16 10.66 -5.95 20.58
CA ARG A 16 10.71 -6.87 19.42
C ARG A 16 9.50 -6.71 18.49
N ILE A 17 8.30 -6.55 19.06
CA ILE A 17 7.07 -6.37 18.27
C ILE A 17 7.12 -5.12 17.38
N THR A 18 7.78 -4.04 17.85
CA THR A 18 7.95 -2.80 17.09
C THR A 18 8.80 -3.07 15.87
N TRP A 19 9.92 -3.77 16.04
CA TRP A 19 10.78 -4.17 14.91
C TRP A 19 10.10 -5.14 13.96
N ILE A 20 9.36 -6.13 14.47
CA ILE A 20 8.59 -7.07 13.64
C ILE A 20 7.54 -6.30 12.81
N ALA A 21 6.80 -5.38 13.41
CA ALA A 21 5.81 -4.56 12.72
C ALA A 21 6.45 -3.62 11.68
N LEU A 22 7.62 -3.04 11.99
CA LEU A 22 8.37 -2.23 11.03
C LEU A 22 8.88 -3.05 9.86
N ILE A 23 9.43 -4.25 10.11
CA ILE A 23 9.87 -5.17 9.05
C ILE A 23 8.67 -5.59 8.20
N PHE A 24 7.52 -5.89 8.81
CA PHE A 24 6.29 -6.21 8.09
C PHE A 24 5.84 -5.05 7.20
N ALA A 25 5.75 -3.83 7.73
CA ALA A 25 5.40 -2.65 6.96
C ALA A 25 6.39 -2.38 5.82
N PHE A 26 7.69 -2.52 6.10
CA PHE A 26 8.74 -2.35 5.10
C PHE A 26 8.68 -3.42 4.01
N SER A 27 8.41 -4.67 4.36
CA SER A 27 8.23 -5.75 3.39
C SER A 27 7.02 -5.50 2.47
N GLY A 28 5.91 -4.99 3.01
CA GLY A 28 4.75 -4.58 2.23
C GLY A 28 5.08 -3.45 1.26
N LEU A 29 5.88 -2.47 1.69
CA LEU A 29 6.41 -1.43 0.81
C LEU A 29 7.28 -2.01 -0.31
N LEU A 30 8.20 -2.92 -0.01
CA LEU A 30 9.05 -3.56 -1.03
C LEU A 30 8.23 -4.33 -2.07
N VAL A 31 7.20 -5.07 -1.63
CA VAL A 31 6.29 -5.79 -2.53
C VAL A 31 5.52 -4.81 -3.41
N ALA A 32 5.04 -3.70 -2.85
CA ALA A 32 4.34 -2.68 -3.62
C ALA A 32 5.28 -2.04 -4.67
N LEU A 33 6.51 -1.72 -4.29
CA LEU A 33 7.53 -1.19 -5.22
C LEU A 33 7.89 -2.19 -6.31
N TRP A 34 8.01 -3.46 -5.96
CA TRP A 34 8.22 -4.53 -6.93
C TRP A 34 7.07 -4.61 -7.94
N SER A 35 5.83 -4.49 -7.48
CA SER A 35 4.67 -4.45 -8.36
C SER A 35 4.71 -3.27 -9.33
N VAL A 36 5.09 -2.08 -8.85
CA VAL A 36 5.23 -0.90 -9.73
C VAL A 36 6.35 -1.09 -10.75
N TYR A 37 7.49 -1.63 -10.32
CA TYR A 37 8.61 -1.92 -11.21
C TYR A 37 8.20 -2.88 -12.33
N GLN A 38 7.46 -3.95 -12.01
CA GLN A 38 6.95 -4.90 -13.00
C GLN A 38 5.98 -4.23 -13.99
N SER A 39 5.12 -3.33 -13.52
CA SER A 39 4.20 -2.59 -14.40
C SER A 39 4.87 -1.57 -15.32
N ALA A 40 6.10 -1.15 -15.00
CA ALA A 40 6.87 -0.20 -15.80
C ALA A 40 7.76 -0.88 -16.85
N LEU A 41 7.87 -2.22 -16.83
CA LEU A 41 8.64 -2.96 -17.82
C LEU A 41 7.95 -2.91 -19.19
N PRO A 42 8.74 -2.91 -20.29
CA PRO A 42 8.18 -3.00 -21.63
C PRO A 42 7.42 -4.32 -21.82
N ILE A 43 6.41 -4.28 -22.68
CA ILE A 43 5.63 -5.47 -23.05
C ILE A 43 6.57 -6.51 -23.68
N SER A 44 6.47 -7.76 -23.22
CA SER A 44 7.28 -8.85 -23.76
C SER A 44 6.84 -9.24 -25.17
N ASP A 45 7.78 -9.74 -25.99
CA ASP A 45 7.48 -10.23 -27.34
C ASP A 45 6.42 -11.35 -27.32
N GLU A 46 6.42 -12.17 -26.27
CA GLU A 46 5.41 -13.22 -26.03
C GLU A 46 4.02 -12.63 -25.82
N ALA A 47 3.88 -11.57 -25.03
CA ALA A 47 2.60 -10.90 -24.79
C ALA A 47 2.08 -10.21 -26.06
N ILE A 48 2.96 -9.67 -26.90
CA ILE A 48 2.58 -9.12 -28.21
C ILE A 48 2.11 -10.24 -29.13
N ALA A 49 2.80 -11.38 -29.16
CA ALA A 49 2.42 -12.52 -29.98
C ALA A 49 1.05 -13.10 -29.56
N GLU A 50 0.80 -13.19 -28.25
CA GLU A 50 -0.47 -13.65 -27.70
C GLU A 50 -1.61 -12.67 -28.05
N ALA A 51 -1.43 -11.37 -27.81
CA ALA A 51 -2.40 -10.34 -28.18
C ALA A 51 -2.69 -10.33 -29.69
N THR A 52 -1.66 -10.56 -30.52
CA THR A 52 -1.81 -10.65 -31.98
C THR A 52 -2.65 -11.86 -32.38
N LYS A 53 -2.42 -13.02 -31.75
CA LYS A 53 -3.19 -14.23 -32.00
C LYS A 53 -4.64 -14.04 -31.58
N GLU A 54 -4.88 -13.43 -30.43
CA GLU A 54 -6.24 -13.15 -29.95
C GLU A 54 -6.97 -12.16 -30.87
N PHE A 55 -6.30 -11.10 -31.31
CA PHE A 55 -6.84 -10.18 -32.31
C PHE A 55 -7.22 -10.89 -33.61
N GLN A 56 -6.34 -11.74 -34.14
CA GLN A 56 -6.60 -12.51 -35.37
C GLN A 56 -7.79 -13.46 -35.25
N ASN A 57 -8.00 -14.06 -34.07
CA ASN A 57 -9.14 -14.94 -33.84
C ASN A 57 -10.46 -14.17 -33.76
N ASN A 58 -10.46 -12.98 -33.16
CA ASN A 58 -11.70 -12.22 -32.92
C ASN A 58 -12.07 -11.26 -34.06
N ILE A 59 -11.13 -10.89 -34.94
CA ILE A 59 -11.41 -9.94 -36.03
C ILE A 59 -12.37 -10.52 -37.08
N ALA A 60 -12.32 -11.83 -37.31
CA ALA A 60 -13.22 -12.52 -38.23
C ALA A 60 -14.67 -12.49 -37.71
N ASP A 61 -14.86 -12.80 -36.43
CA ASP A 61 -16.16 -12.74 -35.76
C ASP A 61 -16.73 -11.32 -35.75
N PHE A 62 -15.87 -10.32 -35.55
CA PHE A 62 -16.25 -8.91 -35.65
C PHE A 62 -16.70 -8.52 -37.07
N GLU A 63 -15.95 -8.94 -38.09
CA GLU A 63 -16.30 -8.67 -39.50
C GLU A 63 -17.60 -9.36 -39.91
N GLU A 64 -17.84 -10.60 -39.45
CA GLU A 64 -19.10 -11.30 -39.66
C GLU A 64 -20.26 -10.58 -38.98
N TYR A 65 -20.13 -10.22 -37.70
CA TYR A 65 -21.16 -9.50 -36.94
C TYR A 65 -21.50 -8.14 -37.57
N CYS A 66 -20.50 -7.36 -38.00
CA CYS A 66 -20.74 -6.04 -38.58
C CYS A 66 -21.17 -6.06 -40.05
N SER A 67 -21.06 -7.21 -40.74
CA SER A 67 -21.53 -7.37 -42.14
C SER A 67 -22.95 -7.95 -42.25
N SER A 68 -23.50 -8.55 -41.19
CA SER A 68 -24.74 -9.35 -41.23
C SER A 68 -26.08 -8.60 -41.09
N GLY A 69 -26.20 -7.36 -41.59
CA GLY A 69 -27.52 -6.71 -41.80
C GLY A 69 -27.92 -5.60 -40.80
N GLU A 70 -29.13 -5.04 -40.99
CA GLU A 70 -29.58 -3.69 -40.61
C GLU A 70 -29.26 -3.22 -39.18
N THR A 71 -29.17 -4.12 -38.20
CA THR A 71 -28.83 -3.79 -36.80
C THR A 71 -27.34 -3.47 -36.58
N ALA A 72 -26.44 -4.02 -37.40
CA ALA A 72 -25.00 -3.74 -37.33
C ALA A 72 -24.66 -2.28 -37.69
N SER A 73 -25.44 -1.68 -38.60
CA SER A 73 -25.27 -0.27 -39.00
C SER A 73 -25.66 0.73 -37.89
N ALA A 74 -26.52 0.30 -36.96
CA ALA A 74 -26.98 1.10 -35.83
C ALA A 74 -26.11 0.91 -34.58
N ASP A 75 -25.33 -0.17 -34.51
CA ASP A 75 -24.42 -0.45 -33.40
C ASP A 75 -23.20 0.49 -33.46
N PRO A 76 -22.97 1.36 -32.46
CA PRO A 76 -21.79 2.22 -32.43
C PRO A 76 -20.48 1.43 -32.42
N ALA A 77 -20.48 0.16 -32.00
CA ALA A 77 -19.29 -0.70 -32.03
C ALA A 77 -18.82 -1.03 -33.46
N CYS A 78 -19.71 -1.01 -34.45
CA CYS A 78 -19.36 -1.25 -35.86
C CYS A 78 -18.84 0.00 -36.59
N LYS A 79 -18.78 1.17 -35.93
CA LYS A 79 -18.30 2.42 -36.55
C LYS A 79 -16.78 2.51 -36.64
N GLU A 80 -16.07 1.89 -35.72
CA GLU A 80 -14.61 1.87 -35.71
C GLU A 80 -14.12 0.43 -35.75
N LYS A 81 -13.26 0.11 -36.71
CA LYS A 81 -12.65 -1.23 -36.80
C LYS A 81 -11.70 -1.39 -35.60
N PRO A 82 -11.80 -2.48 -34.83
CA PRO A 82 -10.89 -2.75 -33.74
C PRO A 82 -9.45 -2.82 -34.24
N LYS A 83 -8.51 -2.27 -33.47
CA LYS A 83 -7.08 -2.24 -33.82
C LYS A 83 -6.34 -3.21 -32.92
N LEU A 84 -5.22 -3.77 -33.40
CA LEU A 84 -4.34 -4.61 -32.57
C LEU A 84 -3.93 -3.92 -31.26
N GLU A 85 -3.77 -2.59 -31.29
CA GLU A 85 -3.46 -1.76 -30.13
C GLU A 85 -4.48 -1.88 -28.99
N ASP A 86 -5.73 -2.24 -29.29
CA ASP A 86 -6.78 -2.42 -28.28
C ASP A 86 -6.64 -3.71 -27.49
N TRP A 87 -5.90 -4.70 -28.02
CA TRP A 87 -5.57 -5.97 -27.35
C TRP A 87 -4.22 -5.93 -26.63
N LEU A 88 -3.40 -4.91 -26.87
CA LEU A 88 -2.14 -4.77 -26.17
C LEU A 88 -2.37 -4.30 -24.72
N PRO A 89 -1.63 -4.85 -23.73
CA PRO A 89 -1.66 -4.35 -22.37
C PRO A 89 -1.36 -2.84 -22.33
N LYS A 90 -2.31 -2.05 -21.84
CA LYS A 90 -2.12 -0.61 -21.70
C LYS A 90 -1.20 -0.33 -20.51
N PRO A 91 -0.19 0.54 -20.66
CA PRO A 91 0.65 0.92 -19.53
C PRO A 91 -0.22 1.58 -18.46
N ALA A 92 0.00 1.21 -17.20
CA ALA A 92 -0.73 1.80 -16.09
C ALA A 92 -0.47 3.31 -16.05
N THR A 93 -1.50 4.10 -15.73
CA THR A 93 -1.32 5.55 -15.57
C THR A 93 -0.68 5.85 -14.21
N PHE A 94 0.12 6.93 -14.14
CA PHE A 94 0.70 7.39 -12.87
C PHE A 94 -0.35 7.51 -11.74
N LYS A 95 -1.54 8.02 -12.08
CA LYS A 95 -2.64 8.21 -11.13
C LYS A 95 -3.13 6.88 -10.55
N GLU A 96 -3.33 5.87 -11.39
CA GLU A 96 -3.76 4.54 -10.95
C GLU A 96 -2.69 3.87 -10.07
N VAL A 97 -1.43 3.97 -10.48
CA VAL A 97 -0.29 3.39 -9.75
C VAL A 97 -0.11 4.06 -8.38
N ILE A 98 -0.05 5.38 -8.31
CA ILE A 98 0.06 6.12 -7.04
C ILE A 98 -1.11 5.80 -6.12
N TYR A 99 -2.34 5.83 -6.64
CA TYR A 99 -3.53 5.64 -5.81
C TYR A 99 -3.60 4.23 -5.22
N SER A 100 -3.38 3.21 -6.05
CA SER A 100 -3.39 1.81 -5.60
C SER A 100 -2.24 1.52 -4.62
N THR A 101 -1.02 1.95 -4.96
CA THR A 101 0.18 1.75 -4.13
C THR A 101 0.08 2.48 -2.80
N THR A 102 -0.33 3.76 -2.81
CA THR A 102 -0.46 4.56 -1.58
C THR A 102 -1.53 3.97 -0.67
N THR A 103 -2.66 3.53 -1.23
CA THR A 103 -3.72 2.87 -0.46
C THR A 103 -3.19 1.59 0.20
N ALA A 104 -2.57 0.70 -0.58
CA ALA A 104 -2.04 -0.56 -0.07
C ALA A 104 -1.00 -0.36 1.04
N VAL A 105 0.00 0.51 0.81
CA VAL A 105 1.05 0.81 1.79
C VAL A 105 0.48 1.47 3.04
N SER A 106 -0.50 2.38 2.89
CA SER A 106 -1.15 3.04 4.03
C SER A 106 -1.96 2.05 4.87
N THR A 107 -2.68 1.11 4.26
CA THR A 107 -3.41 0.07 4.97
C THR A 107 -2.46 -0.85 5.74
N ILE A 108 -1.39 -1.33 5.11
CA ILE A 108 -0.39 -2.19 5.76
C ILE A 108 0.30 -1.44 6.90
N GLY A 109 0.71 -0.19 6.67
CA GLY A 109 1.32 0.67 7.68
C GLY A 109 0.38 0.92 8.87
N PHE A 110 -0.90 1.17 8.61
CA PHE A 110 -1.92 1.34 9.64
C PHE A 110 -2.05 0.08 10.52
N LEU A 111 -2.16 -1.10 9.90
CA LEU A 111 -2.25 -2.38 10.64
C LEU A 111 -1.00 -2.65 11.48
N ALA A 112 0.19 -2.38 10.94
CA ALA A 112 1.45 -2.51 11.66
C ALA A 112 1.50 -1.59 12.89
N LEU A 113 1.17 -0.30 12.71
CA LEU A 113 1.17 0.69 13.79
C LEU A 113 0.09 0.39 14.84
N MET A 114 -1.07 -0.10 14.42
CA MET A 114 -2.13 -0.57 15.32
C MET A 114 -1.63 -1.74 16.18
N ALA A 115 -0.94 -2.72 15.59
CA ALA A 115 -0.37 -3.86 16.31
C ALA A 115 0.69 -3.41 17.34
N VAL A 116 1.53 -2.43 16.99
CA VAL A 116 2.50 -1.83 17.92
C VAL A 116 1.80 -1.15 19.10
N GLY A 117 0.80 -0.29 18.82
CA GLY A 117 0.04 0.40 19.85
C GLY A 117 -0.70 -0.56 20.79
N ALA A 118 -1.41 -1.55 20.23
CA ALA A 118 -2.12 -2.56 20.98
C ALA A 118 -1.17 -3.39 21.86
N SER A 119 -0.03 -3.83 21.32
CA SER A 119 0.98 -4.58 22.07
C SER A 119 1.62 -3.74 23.19
N PHE A 120 1.80 -2.43 22.95
CA PHE A 120 2.38 -1.53 23.93
C PHE A 120 1.49 -1.37 25.17
N VAL A 121 0.17 -1.35 24.98
CA VAL A 121 -0.82 -1.33 26.07
C VAL A 121 -0.96 -2.73 26.69
N ALA A 122 -1.21 -3.77 25.89
CA ALA A 122 -1.49 -5.11 26.38
C ALA A 122 -0.37 -5.68 27.28
N ALA A 123 0.89 -5.44 26.90
CA ALA A 123 2.02 -5.94 27.67
C ALA A 123 2.15 -5.29 29.06
N GLU A 124 1.66 -4.07 29.28
CA GLU A 124 1.69 -3.48 30.62
C GLU A 124 0.71 -4.13 31.58
N PHE A 125 -0.46 -4.52 31.07
CA PHE A 125 -1.42 -5.32 31.81
C PHE A 125 -0.86 -6.73 32.06
N ALA A 126 -0.23 -7.35 31.06
CA ALA A 126 0.34 -8.68 31.18
C ALA A 126 1.48 -8.77 32.22
N THR A 127 2.35 -7.75 32.30
CA THR A 127 3.49 -7.77 33.24
C THR A 127 3.17 -7.12 34.59
N GLY A 128 1.95 -6.63 34.81
CA GLY A 128 1.58 -5.88 36.03
C GLY A 128 2.37 -4.58 36.22
N ALA A 129 3.03 -4.07 35.18
CA ALA A 129 3.92 -2.91 35.26
C ALA A 129 3.17 -1.63 35.62
N VAL A 130 1.88 -1.53 35.24
CA VAL A 130 1.00 -0.41 35.59
C VAL A 130 0.90 -0.23 37.10
N SER A 131 0.72 -1.31 37.84
CA SER A 131 0.56 -1.27 39.31
C SER A 131 1.84 -0.78 39.99
N ASN A 132 3.00 -1.23 39.50
CA ASN A 132 4.30 -0.78 40.00
C ASN A 132 4.54 0.71 39.68
N LEU A 133 4.18 1.16 38.48
CA LEU A 133 4.37 2.55 38.05
C LEU A 133 3.51 3.53 38.86
N LEU A 134 2.28 3.14 39.17
CA LEU A 134 1.36 3.93 40.00
C LEU A 134 1.82 4.05 41.46
N GLY A 135 2.65 3.13 41.94
CA GLY A 135 3.28 3.22 43.26
C GLY A 135 4.32 4.34 43.37
N PHE A 136 5.03 4.65 42.28
CA PHE A 136 6.09 5.66 42.26
C PHE A 136 5.65 7.01 41.68
N VAL A 137 4.70 7.02 40.74
CA VAL A 137 4.16 8.24 40.13
C VAL A 137 2.64 8.20 40.22
N PRO A 138 2.02 8.78 41.26
CA PRO A 138 0.58 8.66 41.52
C PRO A 138 -0.29 9.42 40.52
N ASN A 139 0.30 10.24 39.64
CA ASN A 139 -0.43 11.02 38.67
C ASN A 139 -0.71 10.23 37.38
N ARG A 140 -1.86 9.53 37.37
CA ARG A 140 -2.31 8.63 36.29
C ARG A 140 -2.37 9.31 34.92
N THR A 141 -2.75 10.60 34.88
CA THR A 141 -2.93 11.33 33.61
C THR A 141 -1.60 11.65 32.94
N LYS A 142 -0.55 11.96 33.71
CA LYS A 142 0.79 12.23 33.17
C LYS A 142 1.44 10.98 32.55
N VAL A 143 1.23 9.82 33.16
CA VAL A 143 1.74 8.54 32.65
C VAL A 143 1.00 8.16 31.37
N PHE A 144 -0.33 8.27 31.38
CA PHE A 144 -1.16 7.99 30.21
C PHE A 144 -0.81 8.92 29.03
N SER A 145 -0.70 10.23 29.27
CA SER A 145 -0.38 11.18 28.21
C SER A 145 1.02 10.99 27.62
N ALA A 146 2.03 10.67 28.44
CA ALA A 146 3.37 10.37 27.95
C ALA A 146 3.40 9.13 27.03
N LYS A 147 2.67 8.07 27.41
CA LYS A 147 2.53 6.85 26.61
C LYS A 147 1.77 7.08 25.30
N LEU A 148 0.67 7.82 25.37
CA LEU A 148 -0.13 8.18 24.21
C LEU A 148 0.68 9.04 23.24
N LEU A 149 1.37 10.07 23.74
CA LEU A 149 2.25 10.92 22.93
C LEU A 149 3.41 10.14 22.32
N ALA A 150 4.06 9.24 23.05
CA ALA A 150 5.11 8.40 22.51
C ALA A 150 4.61 7.52 21.35
N THR A 151 3.40 6.97 21.48
CA THR A 151 2.76 6.16 20.45
C THR A 151 2.38 7.01 19.23
N ILE A 152 1.78 8.18 19.44
CA ILE A 152 1.41 9.10 18.35
C ILE A 152 2.66 9.57 17.60
N ILE A 153 3.71 10.00 18.30
CA ILE A 153 4.95 10.48 17.66
C ILE A 153 5.58 9.35 16.85
N GLY A 154 5.69 8.14 17.41
CA GLY A 154 6.24 6.99 16.70
C GLY A 154 5.42 6.61 15.46
N SER A 155 4.09 6.56 15.59
CA SER A 155 3.18 6.20 14.50
C SER A 155 3.12 7.26 13.40
N THR A 156 3.05 8.54 13.76
CA THR A 156 3.06 9.64 12.79
C THR A 156 4.37 9.67 12.03
N PHE A 157 5.50 9.53 12.72
CA PHE A 157 6.81 9.51 12.08
C PHE A 157 6.98 8.32 11.13
N GLY A 158 6.57 7.11 11.56
CA GLY A 158 6.58 5.92 10.71
C GLY A 158 5.66 6.05 9.49
N GLY A 159 4.45 6.58 9.68
CA GLY A 159 3.50 6.85 8.60
C GLY A 159 4.03 7.87 7.60
N TRP A 160 4.63 8.97 8.08
CA TRP A 160 5.26 9.98 7.24
C TRP A 160 6.37 9.42 6.36
N ILE A 161 7.21 8.54 6.92
CA ILE A 161 8.29 7.89 6.16
C ILE A 161 7.69 7.01 5.07
N LEU A 162 6.73 6.14 5.40
CA LEU A 162 6.11 5.23 4.43
C LEU A 162 5.44 6.00 3.28
N SER A 163 4.62 7.00 3.60
CA SER A 163 3.93 7.81 2.59
C SER A 163 4.88 8.72 1.80
N GLY A 164 5.91 9.27 2.44
CA GLY A 164 6.93 10.08 1.77
C GLY A 164 7.72 9.27 0.75
N VAL A 165 8.08 8.03 1.10
CA VAL A 165 8.80 7.12 0.19
C VAL A 165 7.93 6.75 -1.01
N THR A 166 6.64 6.45 -0.83
CA THR A 166 5.76 6.13 -1.97
C THR A 166 5.57 7.31 -2.92
N LEU A 167 5.41 8.52 -2.39
CA LEU A 167 5.21 9.73 -3.22
C LEU A 167 6.46 10.08 -4.02
N THR A 168 7.63 10.09 -3.37
CA THR A 168 8.91 10.43 -4.03
C THR A 168 9.29 9.43 -5.12
N LEU A 169 9.05 8.14 -4.89
CA LEU A 169 9.34 7.10 -5.88
C LEU A 169 8.35 7.11 -7.04
N GLY A 170 7.07 7.35 -6.76
CA GLY A 170 6.11 7.55 -7.84
C GLY A 170 6.55 8.66 -8.78
N THR A 171 6.99 9.81 -8.26
CA THR A 171 7.49 10.92 -9.07
C THR A 171 8.84 10.66 -9.76
N ALA A 172 9.58 9.64 -9.35
CA ALA A 172 10.87 9.29 -9.96
C ALA A 172 10.74 8.26 -11.09
N LEU A 173 9.65 7.50 -11.12
CA LEU A 173 9.39 6.43 -12.09
C LEU A 173 8.53 6.88 -13.28
N TYR A 174 7.92 8.07 -13.22
CA TYR A 174 7.12 8.71 -14.26
C TYR A 174 7.60 10.15 -14.49
#